data_AF-A0AAU1LK15-F1
#
_entry.id   AF-A0AAU1LK15-F1
#
_cell.length_a   1.000
_cell.length_b   1.000
_cell.length_c   1.000
_cell.angle_alpha   90.00
_cell.angle_beta   90.00
_cell.angle_gamma   90.00
#
_symmetry.space_group_name_H-M   'P 1'
#
loop_
_entity.id
_entity.type
_entity.pdbx_description
1 polymer ?
#
loop_
_entity_poly.entity_id
_entity_poly.type
_entity_poly.pdbx_seq_one_letter_code
_entity_poly.pdbx_strand_id
1 'polypeptide(L)' 'MNQLTRRRWIFSPVISWRAWRLSRKTGIAFDAAWIKVRTASYPEEFVYAHRLRGGPDASDR' A
#
# COMPACT_ATOMS: atom_id res chain seq x y z
N MET A 1 9.59 4.92 -17.84
CA MET A 1 8.61 4.25 -16.96
C MET A 1 9.24 2.98 -16.43
N ASN A 2 9.56 2.94 -15.14
CA ASN A 2 10.38 1.89 -14.53
C ASN A 2 9.62 0.54 -14.54
N GLN A 3 10.35 -0.58 -14.59
CA GLN A 3 9.78 -1.94 -14.68
C GLN A 3 8.83 -2.27 -13.51
N LEU A 4 9.10 -1.69 -12.33
CA LEU A 4 8.27 -1.76 -11.13
C LEU A 4 6.89 -1.12 -11.33
N THR A 5 6.81 -0.03 -12.11
CA THR A 5 5.56 0.68 -12.37
C THR A 5 4.65 -0.17 -13.26
N ARG A 6 5.17 -0.89 -14.25
CA ARG A 6 4.35 -1.78 -15.10
C ARG A 6 3.78 -2.98 -14.33
N ARG A 7 4.59 -3.63 -13.48
CA ARG A 7 4.12 -4.75 -12.66
C ARG A 7 2.98 -4.35 -11.72
N ARG A 8 3.05 -3.16 -11.12
CA ARG A 8 1.98 -2.63 -10.26
C ARG A 8 0.65 -2.48 -10.98
N TRP A 9 0.66 -2.09 -12.25
CA TRP A 9 -0.57 -2.02 -13.07
C TRP A 9 -1.17 -3.39 -13.38
N ILE A 10 -0.34 -4.44 -13.52
CA ILE A 10 -0.81 -5.81 -13.81
C ILE A 10 -1.43 -6.45 -12.56
N PHE A 11 -0.78 -6.34 -11.39
CA PHE A 11 -1.26 -6.97 -10.17
C PHE A 11 -2.32 -6.15 -9.41
N SER A 12 -2.37 -4.83 -9.61
CA SER A 12 -3.30 -3.95 -8.89
C SER A 12 -3.75 -2.76 -9.76
N PRO A 13 -4.48 -3.03 -10.85
CA PRO A 13 -4.93 -1.98 -11.78
C PRO A 13 -5.82 -0.92 -11.11
N VAL A 14 -6.66 -1.33 -10.15
CA VAL A 14 -7.57 -0.43 -9.43
C VAL A 14 -6.81 0.55 -8.52
N ILE A 15 -5.81 0.05 -7.77
CA ILE A 15 -4.95 0.91 -6.93
C ILE A 15 -4.14 1.86 -7.82
N SER A 16 -3.65 1.39 -8.98
CA SER A 16 -2.92 2.22 -9.94
C SER A 16 -3.70 3.41 -10.41
N TRP A 17 -4.94 3.16 -10.81
CA TRP A 17 -5.77 4.19 -11.37
C TRP A 17 -6.14 5.23 -10.29
N ARG A 18 -6.47 4.76 -9.08
CA ARG A 18 -6.74 5.64 -7.94
C ARG A 18 -5.50 6.45 -7.52
N ALA A 19 -4.32 5.85 -7.51
CA ALA A 19 -3.06 6.52 -7.19
C ALA A 19 -2.69 7.58 -8.22
N TRP A 20 -2.87 7.28 -9.51
CA TRP A 20 -2.66 8.23 -10.58
C TRP A 20 -3.62 9.41 -10.49
N ARG A 21 -4.91 9.14 -10.24
CA ARG A 21 -5.93 10.18 -10.03
C ARG A 21 -5.61 11.06 -8.83
N LEU A 22 -5.17 10.46 -7.72
CA LEU A 22 -4.79 11.18 -6.50
C LEU A 22 -3.54 12.06 -6.74
N SER A 23 -2.51 11.50 -7.37
CA SER A 23 -1.29 12.23 -7.74
C SER A 23 -1.60 13.47 -8.60
N ARG A 24 -2.49 13.34 -9.59
CA ARG A 24 -2.92 14.50 -10.41
C ARG A 24 -3.73 15.53 -9.63
N LYS A 25 -4.55 15.09 -8.67
CA LYS A 25 -5.42 16.00 -7.89
C LYS A 25 -4.64 16.77 -6.81
N THR A 26 -3.62 16.16 -6.21
CA THR A 26 -2.91 16.75 -5.06
C THR A 26 -1.47 17.15 -5.36
N GLY A 27 -0.94 16.85 -6.56
CA GLY A 27 0.44 17.15 -6.94
C GLY A 27 1.50 16.30 -6.25
N ILE A 28 1.10 15.25 -5.51
CA ILE A 28 2.06 14.36 -4.82
C ILE A 28 2.64 13.33 -5.79
N ALA A 29 3.84 12.84 -5.47
CA ALA A 29 4.48 11.77 -6.25
C ALA A 29 3.60 10.51 -6.35
N PHE A 30 3.64 9.84 -7.51
CA PHE A 30 2.86 8.64 -7.78
C PHE A 30 3.09 7.53 -6.76
N ASP A 31 4.34 7.30 -6.31
CA ASP A 31 4.65 6.33 -5.26
C ASP A 31 3.99 6.65 -3.93
N ALA A 32 4.00 7.93 -3.51
CA ALA A 32 3.34 8.38 -2.29
C ALA A 32 1.82 8.23 -2.39
N ALA A 33 1.24 8.56 -3.55
CA ALA A 33 -0.19 8.35 -3.81
C ALA A 33 -0.55 6.85 -3.82
N TRP A 34 0.31 6.00 -4.37
CA TRP A 34 0.12 4.57 -4.42
C TRP A 34 0.07 3.94 -3.04
N ILE A 35 1.01 4.28 -2.17
CA ILE A 35 1.05 3.80 -0.79
C ILE A 35 -0.22 4.25 -0.06
N LYS A 36 -0.59 5.53 -0.15
CA LYS A 36 -1.82 6.04 0.49
C LYS A 36 -3.08 5.30 0.05
N VAL A 37 -3.25 5.10 -1.26
CA VAL A 37 -4.41 4.38 -1.79
C VAL A 37 -4.39 2.92 -1.37
N ARG A 38 -3.22 2.25 -1.38
CA ARG A 38 -3.11 0.86 -0.95
C ARG A 38 -3.45 0.69 0.52
N THR A 39 -2.93 1.56 1.40
CA THR A 39 -3.24 1.54 2.83
C THR A 39 -4.72 1.81 3.11
N ALA A 40 -5.36 2.70 2.33
CA ALA A 40 -6.79 2.95 2.46
C ALA A 40 -7.66 1.80 1.91
N SER A 41 -7.19 1.07 0.89
CA SER A 41 -7.92 -0.04 0.29
C SER A 41 -7.76 -1.37 1.04
N TYR A 42 -6.63 -1.58 1.71
CA TYR A 42 -6.31 -2.80 2.47
C TYR A 42 -5.81 -2.44 3.88
N PRO A 43 -6.63 -1.82 4.73
CA PRO A 43 -6.26 -1.51 6.11
C PRO A 43 -5.94 -2.77 6.92
N GLU A 44 -6.52 -3.92 6.56
CA GLU A 44 -6.33 -5.20 7.24
C GLU A 44 -4.90 -5.78 7.14
N GLU A 45 -4.17 -5.54 6.04
CA GLU A 45 -2.77 -5.97 5.92
C GLU A 45 -1.85 -5.22 6.90
N PHE A 46 -2.18 -3.95 7.20
CA PHE A 46 -1.46 -3.15 8.20
C PHE A 46 -1.74 -3.64 9.63
N VAL A 47 -2.97 -4.07 9.90
CA VAL A 47 -3.32 -4.69 11.20
C VAL A 47 -2.57 -6.00 11.38
N TYR A 48 -2.37 -6.79 10.30
CA TYR A 48 -1.57 -8.02 10.36
C TYR A 48 -0.09 -7.75 10.65
N ALA A 49 0.51 -6.74 10.03
CA ALA A 49 1.88 -6.32 10.32
C ALA A 49 2.05 -5.78 11.75
N HIS A 50 1.05 -5.06 12.27
CA HIS A 50 1.07 -4.58 13.66
C HIS A 50 0.81 -5.69 14.68
N ARG A 51 -0.03 -6.68 14.35
CA ARG A 51 -0.36 -7.80 15.23
C ARG A 51 0.76 -8.83 15.33
N LEU A 52 1.49 -9.11 14.24
CA LEU A 52 2.64 -10.03 14.28
C LEU A 52 3.89 -9.43 14.96
N ARG A 53 4.01 -8.10 15.04
CA ARG A 53 5.04 -7.44 15.86
C ARG A 53 4.67 -7.34 17.35
N GLY A 54 3.43 -7.66 17.70
CA GLY A 54 2.90 -7.62 19.07
C GLY A 54 2.19 -8.92 19.49
N GLY A 55 2.65 -10.06 18.98
CA GLY A 55 2.20 -11.36 19.46
C GLY A 55 2.70 -11.60 20.90
N PRO A 56 1.85 -12.01 21.85
CA PRO A 56 2.24 -12.32 23.24
C PRO A 56 2.99 -13.66 23.35
N ASP A 57 3.96 -13.91 22.46
CA ASP A 57 4.76 -15.15 22.42
C ASP A 57 6.25 -14.87 22.71
N ALA A 58 6.51 -13.98 23.67
CA ALA A 58 7.87 -13.76 24.19
C ALA A 58 7.89 -13.62 25.72
N SER A 59 6.86 -14.15 26.38
CA SER A 59 6.82 -14.26 27.85
C SER A 59 5.79 -15.32 28.25
N ASP A 60 6.13 -16.60 28.08
CA ASP A 60 6.02 -17.61 29.14
C ASP A 60 6.56 -18.96 28.61
N ARG A 61 7.53 -19.50 29.34
CA ARG A 61 8.16 -20.85 29.26
C ARG A 61 9.23 -21.15 28.20
#